data_AF-A0A965PFP9-F1
#
_entry.id   AF-A0A965PFP9-F1
#
_cell.length_a   1.000
_cell.length_b   1.000
_cell.length_c   1.000
_cell.angle_alpha   90.00
_cell.angle_beta   90.00
_cell.angle_gamma   90.00
#
_symmetry.space_group_name_H-M   'P 1'
#
loop_
_entity.id
_entity.type
_entity.pdbx_description
1 polymer ?
#
loop_
_entity_poly.entity_id
_entity_poly.type
_entity_poly.pdbx_seq_one_letter_code
_entity_poly.pdbx_strand_id
1 'polypeptide(L)'
;SNKFIANAAFTIDIQADIIDDPSQLFLIQADSTVIAQSDVGKNVGVAYGSGSTTTGQSAMTTTGSPANTAGNTLKIVGLYDDPSNVFGAYAQLVVKINNHSYSSSGVAGVNS
;
A
#
# COMPACT_ATOMS: atom_id res chain seq x y z
N SER A 1 4.27 -19.71 19.86
CA SER A 1 3.39 -20.22 18.79
C SER A 1 2.16 -19.34 18.71
N ASN A 2 1.93 -18.67 17.59
CA ASN A 2 0.72 -17.88 17.39
C ASN A 2 -0.47 -18.84 17.34
N LYS A 3 -1.25 -18.86 18.42
CA LYS A 3 -2.44 -19.70 18.58
C LYS A 3 -3.65 -18.92 18.09
N PHE A 4 -4.01 -19.08 16.82
CA PHE A 4 -5.30 -18.61 16.32
C PHE A 4 -6.38 -19.58 16.82
N ILE A 5 -7.40 -19.05 17.51
CA ILE A 5 -8.49 -19.83 18.07
C ILE A 5 -9.38 -20.30 16.91
N ALA A 6 -9.41 -21.62 16.67
CA ALA A 6 -10.29 -22.22 15.65
C ALA A 6 -11.75 -22.10 16.10
N ASN A 7 -12.55 -21.33 15.36
CA ASN A 7 -13.99 -21.54 15.31
C ASN A 7 -14.25 -22.70 14.33
N ALA A 8 -15.09 -23.66 14.70
CA ALA A 8 -15.24 -25.00 14.10
C ALA A 8 -15.79 -25.04 12.65
N ALA A 9 -15.64 -23.96 11.87
CA ALA A 9 -16.19 -23.82 10.52
C ALA A 9 -15.14 -23.81 9.39
N PHE A 10 -13.84 -23.93 9.69
CA PHE A 10 -12.79 -23.96 8.67
C PHE A 10 -12.25 -25.39 8.51
N THR A 11 -12.67 -26.07 7.45
CA THR A 11 -12.24 -27.44 7.07
C THR A 11 -10.82 -27.49 6.46
N ILE A 12 -10.19 -26.34 6.26
CA ILE A 12 -8.82 -26.23 5.71
C ILE A 12 -7.96 -25.34 6.59
N ASP A 13 -6.66 -25.66 6.66
CA ASP A 13 -5.68 -24.84 7.35
C ASP A 13 -5.57 -23.46 6.67
N ILE A 14 -5.63 -22.40 7.49
CA ILE A 14 -5.39 -21.03 7.03
C ILE A 14 -3.90 -20.88 6.78
N GLN A 15 -3.52 -20.75 5.52
CA GLN A 15 -2.15 -20.44 5.11
C GLN A 15 -1.99 -18.93 4.95
N ALA A 16 -0.90 -18.38 5.47
CA ALA A 16 -0.56 -16.97 5.35
C ALA A 16 0.92 -16.85 4.95
N ASP A 17 1.17 -16.11 3.88
CA ASP A 17 2.53 -15.80 3.45
C ASP A 17 3.07 -14.61 4.25
N ILE A 18 4.31 -14.74 4.74
CA ILE A 18 5.02 -13.68 5.44
C ILE A 18 6.10 -13.16 4.52
N ILE A 19 5.96 -11.92 4.07
CA ILE A 19 6.95 -11.23 3.26
C ILE A 19 7.69 -10.25 4.19
N ASP A 20 8.96 -10.53 4.48
CA ASP A 20 9.78 -9.74 5.40
C ASP A 20 10.81 -8.83 4.69
N ASP A 21 10.87 -8.89 3.35
CA ASP A 21 11.78 -8.06 2.57
C ASP A 21 11.38 -6.57 2.64
N PRO A 22 12.21 -5.70 3.25
CA PRO A 22 11.94 -4.26 3.31
C PRO A 22 11.91 -3.57 1.94
N SER A 23 12.41 -4.23 0.90
CA SER A 23 12.47 -3.78 -0.49
C SER A 23 11.22 -4.13 -1.29
N GLN A 24 10.30 -4.93 -0.70
CA GLN A 24 9.11 -5.41 -1.40
C GLN A 24 8.26 -4.25 -1.92
N LEU A 25 7.86 -4.37 -3.19
CA LEU A 25 6.97 -3.45 -3.86
C LEU A 25 5.54 -4.01 -3.87
N PHE A 26 4.58 -3.13 -3.69
CA PHE A 26 3.15 -3.44 -3.66
C PHE A 26 2.39 -2.53 -4.61
N LEU A 27 1.26 -3.03 -5.13
CA LEU A 27 0.34 -2.25 -5.93
C LEU A 27 -0.79 -1.73 -5.05
N ILE A 28 -1.15 -0.46 -5.22
CA ILE A 28 -2.28 0.16 -4.54
C ILE A 28 -2.97 1.15 -5.48
N GLN A 29 -4.28 1.30 -5.31
CA GLN A 29 -5.05 2.34 -5.98
C GLN A 29 -5.02 3.64 -5.18
N ALA A 30 -4.81 4.77 -5.86
CA ALA A 30 -4.96 6.09 -5.27
C ALA A 30 -6.43 6.36 -4.91
N ASP A 31 -6.69 7.20 -3.91
CA ASP A 31 -8.03 7.70 -3.65
C ASP A 31 -8.43 8.79 -4.67
N SER A 32 -9.42 9.61 -4.32
CA SER A 32 -9.83 10.75 -5.14
C SER A 32 -8.78 11.86 -5.20
N THR A 33 -7.70 11.79 -4.42
CA THR A 33 -6.59 12.73 -4.45
C THR A 33 -5.83 12.58 -5.76
N VAL A 34 -5.63 13.70 -6.45
CA VAL A 34 -4.84 13.71 -7.69
C VAL A 34 -3.37 13.50 -7.36
N ILE A 35 -2.80 12.43 -7.94
CA ILE A 35 -1.37 12.14 -7.85
C ILE A 35 -0.69 12.62 -9.13
N ALA A 36 0.27 13.53 -9.01
CA ALA A 36 1.08 14.02 -10.12
C ALA A 36 2.41 13.27 -10.22
N GLN A 37 3.06 13.36 -11.38
CA GLN A 37 4.40 12.79 -11.56
C GLN A 37 5.43 13.38 -10.57
N SER A 38 5.26 14.64 -10.17
CA SER A 38 6.11 15.31 -9.17
C SER A 38 5.90 14.80 -7.73
N ASP A 39 4.92 13.94 -7.51
CA ASP A 39 4.68 13.29 -6.21
C ASP A 39 5.40 11.96 -6.05
N VAL A 40 6.06 11.47 -7.12
CA VAL A 40 6.93 10.30 -7.02
C VAL A 40 8.08 10.61 -6.05
N GLY A 41 8.29 9.71 -5.09
CA GLY A 41 9.24 9.90 -4.00
C GLY A 41 8.66 10.55 -2.74
N LYS A 42 7.41 11.04 -2.77
CA LYS A 42 6.68 11.48 -1.57
C LYS A 42 5.97 10.31 -0.87
N ASN A 43 5.49 10.58 0.34
CA ASN A 43 4.83 9.61 1.19
C ASN A 43 3.33 9.90 1.31
N VAL A 44 2.53 8.84 1.39
CA VAL A 44 1.07 8.87 1.57
C VAL A 44 0.64 7.92 2.69
N GLY A 45 -0.54 8.16 3.26
CA GLY A 45 -1.15 7.24 4.19
C GLY A 45 -1.82 6.07 3.48
N VAL A 46 -2.32 5.13 4.26
CA VAL A 46 -3.20 4.04 3.80
C VAL A 46 -4.56 4.17 4.48
N ALA A 47 -5.63 4.12 3.70
CA ALA A 47 -7.00 4.02 4.20
C ALA A 47 -7.49 2.58 4.09
N TYR A 48 -8.26 2.17 5.10
CA TYR A 48 -8.90 0.87 5.13
C TYR A 48 -10.35 1.00 4.64
N GLY A 49 -10.74 0.12 3.72
CA GLY A 49 -12.12 -0.08 3.29
C GLY A 49 -12.58 -1.50 3.58
N SER A 50 -13.88 -1.76 3.39
CA SER A 50 -14.39 -3.13 3.43
C SER A 50 -14.04 -3.84 2.13
N GLY A 51 -13.26 -4.93 2.21
CA GLY A 51 -13.01 -5.80 1.07
C GLY A 51 -14.30 -6.41 0.50
N SER A 52 -14.27 -6.79 -0.77
CA SER A 52 -15.41 -7.41 -1.45
C SER A 52 -15.29 -8.94 -1.40
N THR A 53 -16.29 -9.60 -0.81
CA THR A 53 -16.38 -11.07 -0.81
C THR A 53 -16.77 -11.64 -2.18
N THR A 54 -17.30 -10.81 -3.09
CA THR A 54 -17.67 -11.20 -4.45
C THR A 54 -16.48 -11.17 -5.41
N THR A 55 -15.65 -10.12 -5.36
CA THR A 55 -14.50 -9.97 -6.25
C THR A 55 -13.19 -10.42 -5.63
N GLY A 56 -13.16 -10.68 -4.32
CA GLY A 56 -11.95 -11.03 -3.57
C GLY A 56 -10.95 -9.88 -3.43
N GLN A 57 -11.33 -8.65 -3.83
CA GLN A 57 -10.44 -7.50 -3.86
C GLN A 57 -10.47 -6.73 -2.53
N SER A 58 -9.29 -6.26 -2.12
CA SER A 58 -9.14 -5.32 -1.01
C SER A 58 -9.70 -3.95 -1.41
N ALA A 59 -10.30 -3.25 -0.44
CA ALA A 59 -10.73 -1.86 -0.60
C ALA A 59 -9.76 -0.87 0.06
N MET A 60 -8.49 -1.28 0.22
CA MET A 60 -7.44 -0.39 0.73
C MET A 60 -6.96 0.55 -0.38
N THR A 61 -6.95 1.84 -0.07
CA THR A 61 -6.49 2.90 -0.98
C THR A 61 -5.43 3.74 -0.31
N THR A 62 -4.75 4.60 -1.06
CA THR A 62 -3.98 5.68 -0.44
C THR A 62 -4.91 6.65 0.29
N THR A 63 -4.36 7.46 1.19
CA THR A 63 -5.11 8.59 1.78
C THR A 63 -4.21 9.78 2.07
N GLY A 64 -4.81 10.96 1.99
CA GLY A 64 -4.16 12.24 2.20
C GLY A 64 -3.32 12.70 1.02
N SER A 65 -2.97 13.97 1.02
CA SER A 65 -2.11 14.55 -0.01
C SER A 65 -0.68 14.00 0.09
N PRO A 66 -0.03 13.68 -1.05
CA PRO A 66 1.38 13.33 -1.06
C PRO A 66 2.25 14.38 -0.37
N ALA A 67 3.00 13.96 0.64
CA ALA A 67 3.79 14.84 1.47
C ALA A 67 5.13 14.20 1.86
N ASN A 68 6.10 15.01 2.24
CA ASN A 68 7.41 14.55 2.68
C ASN A 68 7.41 14.13 4.17
N THR A 69 6.22 13.91 4.76
CA THR A 69 6.03 13.55 6.17
C THR A 69 6.58 12.14 6.44
N ALA A 70 7.52 12.02 7.38
CA ALA A 70 8.15 10.75 7.73
C ALA A 70 7.19 9.73 8.39
N GLY A 71 6.09 10.20 8.97
CA GLY A 71 5.07 9.35 9.61
C GLY A 71 4.07 8.69 8.65
N ASN A 72 4.09 9.05 7.36
CA ASN A 72 3.22 8.43 6.36
C ASN A 72 3.72 7.02 6.04
N THR A 73 2.79 6.06 5.96
CA THR A 73 3.08 4.62 5.96
C THR A 73 3.61 4.08 4.63
N LEU A 74 3.27 4.73 3.51
CA LEU A 74 3.63 4.30 2.16
C LEU A 74 4.49 5.35 1.47
N LYS A 75 5.50 4.91 0.71
CA LYS A 75 6.28 5.77 -0.18
C LYS A 75 5.96 5.43 -1.64
N ILE A 76 5.63 6.45 -2.42
CA ILE A 76 5.34 6.31 -3.85
C ILE A 76 6.65 6.08 -4.59
N VAL A 77 6.75 4.92 -5.25
CA VAL A 77 7.91 4.55 -6.09
C VAL A 77 7.65 4.94 -7.55
N GLY A 78 6.41 4.84 -8.01
CA GLY A 78 6.02 5.22 -9.36
C GLY A 78 4.58 4.87 -9.71
N LEU A 79 4.22 5.12 -10.96
CA LEU A 79 2.98 4.66 -11.57
C LEU A 79 3.14 3.19 -11.99
N TYR A 80 2.10 2.37 -11.84
CA TYR A 80 2.10 1.01 -12.39
C TYR A 80 2.12 1.05 -13.92
N ASP A 81 2.96 0.21 -14.51
CA ASP A 81 3.21 0.15 -15.96
C ASP A 81 2.08 -0.60 -16.68
N ASP A 82 0.96 0.12 -16.87
CA ASP A 82 -0.18 -0.30 -17.68
C ASP A 82 -0.49 0.84 -18.67
N PRO A 83 -0.62 0.57 -19.99
CA PRO A 83 -0.91 1.59 -20.99
C PRO A 83 -2.18 2.41 -20.73
N SER A 84 -3.13 1.88 -19.96
CA SER A 84 -4.39 2.54 -19.60
C SER A 84 -4.29 3.36 -18.31
N ASN A 85 -3.22 3.19 -17.54
CA ASN A 85 -3.02 3.84 -16.26
C ASN A 85 -2.30 5.18 -16.45
N VAL A 86 -2.86 6.23 -15.87
CA VAL A 86 -2.33 7.59 -15.96
C VAL A 86 -2.32 8.25 -14.59
N PHE A 87 -1.41 9.20 -14.39
CA PHE A 87 -1.43 10.06 -13.21
C PHE A 87 -2.77 10.81 -13.13
N GLY A 88 -3.32 10.88 -11.92
CA GLY A 88 -4.65 11.40 -11.69
C GLY A 88 -5.26 10.87 -10.40
N ALA A 89 -6.53 11.16 -10.19
CA ALA A 89 -7.33 10.47 -9.17
C ALA A 89 -7.46 8.99 -9.56
N TYR A 90 -7.47 8.10 -8.57
CA TYR A 90 -7.66 6.66 -8.78
C TYR A 90 -6.57 5.94 -9.59
N ALA A 91 -5.42 6.58 -9.82
CA ALA A 91 -4.27 6.00 -10.48
C ALA A 91 -3.75 4.75 -9.74
N GLN A 92 -3.25 3.75 -10.48
CA GLN A 92 -2.61 2.57 -9.89
C GLN A 92 -1.14 2.88 -9.64
N LEU A 93 -0.69 2.74 -8.40
CA LEU A 93 0.64 3.13 -7.95
C LEU A 93 1.44 1.92 -7.48
N VAL A 94 2.75 1.98 -7.72
CA VAL A 94 3.74 1.11 -7.10
C VAL A 94 4.25 1.81 -5.83
N VAL A 95 4.08 1.16 -4.68
CA VAL A 95 4.46 1.69 -3.38
C VAL A 95 5.36 0.73 -2.63
N LYS A 96 6.12 1.27 -1.69
CA LYS A 96 6.82 0.50 -0.66
C LYS A 96 6.41 0.96 0.74
N ILE A 97 6.54 0.09 1.73
CA ILE A 97 6.29 0.44 3.12
C ILE A 97 7.41 1.37 3.60
N ASN A 98 7.06 2.58 4.02
CA ASN A 98 8.03 3.59 4.48
C ASN A 98 8.55 3.29 5.91
N ASN A 99 7.70 2.72 6.76
CA ASN A 99 7.98 2.48 8.18
C ASN A 99 8.11 0.97 8.44
N HIS A 100 8.97 0.29 7.68
CA HIS A 100 9.18 -1.14 7.85
C HIS A 100 10.12 -1.41 9.03
N SER A 101 9.75 -2.32 9.94
CA SER A 101 10.51 -2.60 11.17
C SER A 101 11.94 -3.10 10.95
N TYR A 102 12.20 -3.77 9.82
CA TYR A 102 13.54 -4.22 9.41
C TYR A 102 14.23 -3.25 8.44
N SER A 103 13.69 -2.03 8.30
CA SER A 103 14.25 -0.92 7.52
C SER A 103 14.25 0.35 8.37
N SER A 104 14.25 1.53 7.74
CA SER A 104 14.14 2.81 8.44
C SER A 104 12.82 2.97 9.20
N SER A 105 12.83 3.65 10.35
CA SER A 105 11.62 4.04 11.11
C SER A 105 10.76 5.14 10.42
N GLY A 106 10.73 5.17 9.09
CA GLY A 106 10.11 6.22 8.27
C GLY A 106 11.15 7.24 7.79
N VAL A 107 11.36 7.33 6.48
CA VAL A 107 12.19 8.39 5.87
C VAL A 107 11.28 9.46 5.28
N ALA A 108 11.66 10.73 5.43
CA ALA A 108 11.01 11.80 4.68
C ALA A 108 11.07 11.51 3.17
N GLY A 109 9.97 11.77 2.46
CA GLY A 109 9.95 11.71 1.01
C GLY A 109 10.99 12.66 0.42
N VAL A 110 11.59 12.32 -0.71
CA VAL A 110 12.52 13.19 -1.43
C VAL A 110 12.04 13.24 -2.87
N ASN A 111 11.75 14.45 -3.36
CA ASN A 111 11.38 14.67 -4.75
C ASN A 111 12.60 14.43 -5.65
N SER A 112 12.39 13.71 -6.74
CA SER A 112 13.38 13.60 -7.83
C SER A 112 13.26 14.77 -8.79
#